data_AF-A0A7V0P667-F1
#
_entry.id   AF-A0A7V0P667-F1
#
_cell.length_a   1.000
_cell.length_b   1.000
_cell.length_c   1.000
_cell.angle_alpha   90.00
_cell.angle_beta   90.00
_cell.angle_gamma   90.00
#
_symmetry.space_group_name_H-M   'P 1'
#
loop_
_entity.id
_entity.type
_entity.pdbx_description
1 polymer ?
#
loop_
_entity_poly.entity_id
_entity_poly.type
_entity_poly.pdbx_seq_one_letter_code
_entity_poly.pdbx_strand_id
1 'polypeptide(L)'
;MARNTPLLFLGTAASQAAEEAARGLLGSGSREDPDLLILSPEGRTIGIGAVRRAIAWSRYAPVRAPVKVVLVGPAEKLSPEAASALLKSLEESPPYLRFVLFGRDRDAIIPTVRSRCRTVWTAEERDSWAEALRGNGYSEEEVGFLLELVADRLPELGPFLGERRRPLEEWEEAVAEMSTLSWE
;
A
#
# COMPACT_ATOMS: atom_id res chain seq x y z
N MET A 1 -9.69 -13.40 -11.80
CA MET A 1 -8.22 -13.24 -11.79
C MET A 1 -7.86 -12.34 -10.63
N ALA A 2 -6.94 -12.74 -9.75
CA ALA A 2 -6.48 -11.89 -8.66
C ALA A 2 -5.93 -10.58 -9.22
N ARG A 3 -6.48 -9.44 -8.77
CA ARG A 3 -6.00 -8.12 -9.20
C ARG A 3 -4.54 -7.98 -8.80
N ASN A 4 -3.69 -7.73 -9.78
CA ASN A 4 -2.27 -7.49 -9.58
C ASN A 4 -2.02 -6.06 -9.06
N THR A 5 -2.66 -5.74 -7.93
CA THR A 5 -2.68 -4.39 -7.38
C THR A 5 -1.33 -4.13 -6.73
N PRO A 6 -0.59 -3.08 -7.13
CA PRO A 6 0.63 -2.68 -6.46
C PRO A 6 0.39 -2.45 -4.97
N LEU A 7 1.30 -2.90 -4.12
CA LEU A 7 1.24 -2.65 -2.68
C LEU A 7 2.12 -1.45 -2.33
N LEU A 8 1.64 -0.57 -1.47
CA LEU A 8 2.43 0.52 -0.89
C LEU A 8 2.43 0.39 0.62
N PHE A 9 3.58 0.02 1.18
CA PHE A 9 3.78 -0.06 2.62
C PHE A 9 4.11 1.32 3.19
N LEU A 10 3.44 1.70 4.28
CA LEU A 10 3.60 3.01 4.95
C LEU A 10 3.87 2.85 6.44
N GLY A 11 4.73 3.73 6.99
CA GLY A 11 5.11 3.77 8.39
C GLY A 11 6.61 3.64 8.64
N THR A 12 7.00 3.71 9.92
CA THR A 12 8.38 3.55 10.41
C THR A 12 9.05 2.27 9.95
N ALA A 13 8.35 1.14 10.04
CA ALA A 13 8.83 -0.19 9.67
C ALA A 13 8.53 -0.58 8.20
N ALA A 14 8.12 0.37 7.35
CA ALA A 14 7.60 0.07 6.01
C ALA A 14 8.61 -0.65 5.11
N SER A 15 9.90 -0.29 5.19
CA SER A 15 10.97 -0.95 4.43
C SER A 15 11.08 -2.44 4.77
N GLN A 16 11.04 -2.78 6.07
CA GLN A 16 11.14 -4.17 6.52
C GLN A 16 9.90 -4.96 6.11
N ALA A 17 8.70 -4.40 6.32
CA ALA A 17 7.44 -5.04 5.96
C ALA A 17 7.34 -5.29 4.43
N ALA A 18 7.77 -4.34 3.62
CA ALA A 18 7.79 -4.47 2.17
C ALA A 18 8.80 -5.53 1.68
N GLU A 19 9.98 -5.61 2.30
CA GLU A 19 10.95 -6.66 2.00
C GLU A 19 10.44 -8.04 2.38
N GLU A 20 9.79 -8.17 3.53
CA GLU A 20 9.19 -9.43 3.98
C GLU A 20 8.08 -9.87 3.02
N ALA A 21 7.19 -8.93 2.62
CA ALA A 21 6.15 -9.20 1.63
C ALA A 21 6.75 -9.62 0.27
N ALA A 22 7.81 -8.94 -0.19
CA ALA A 22 8.50 -9.29 -1.43
C ALA A 22 9.11 -10.71 -1.37
N ARG A 23 9.77 -11.06 -0.25
CA ARG A 23 10.34 -12.40 -0.03
C ARG A 23 9.26 -13.48 0.06
N GLY A 24 8.16 -13.18 0.74
CA GLY A 24 6.99 -14.06 0.83
C GLY A 24 6.39 -14.38 -0.55
N LEU A 25 6.28 -13.37 -1.42
CA LEU A 25 5.82 -13.55 -2.81
C LEU A 25 6.74 -14.45 -3.64
N LEU A 26 8.05 -14.43 -3.37
CA LEU A 26 9.06 -15.20 -4.11
C LEU A 26 9.33 -16.59 -3.51
N GLY A 27 8.83 -16.86 -2.30
CA GLY A 27 9.18 -18.06 -1.54
C GLY A 27 10.69 -18.19 -1.29
N SER A 28 11.40 -17.07 -1.18
CA SER A 28 12.86 -17.00 -1.06
C SER A 28 13.28 -15.98 -0.03
N GLY A 29 14.27 -16.36 0.79
CA GLY A 29 14.86 -15.47 1.79
C GLY A 29 15.95 -14.55 1.25
N SER A 30 16.40 -14.73 0.01
CA SER A 30 17.57 -14.04 -0.54
C SER A 30 17.21 -12.70 -1.21
N ARG A 31 18.03 -11.67 -0.96
CA ARG A 31 17.98 -10.40 -1.70
C ARG A 31 18.56 -10.51 -3.12
N GLU A 32 19.29 -11.57 -3.41
CA GLU A 32 19.94 -11.83 -4.72
C GLU A 32 19.07 -12.72 -5.63
N ASP A 33 17.78 -12.83 -5.32
CA ASP A 33 16.85 -13.62 -6.12
C ASP A 33 16.76 -13.07 -7.56
N PRO A 34 16.90 -13.90 -8.62
CA PRO A 34 16.83 -13.43 -10.00
C PRO A 34 15.47 -12.83 -10.38
N ASP A 35 14.43 -13.14 -9.60
CA ASP A 35 13.07 -12.63 -9.76
C ASP A 35 12.76 -11.44 -8.84
N LEU A 36 13.75 -10.93 -8.10
CA LEU A 36 13.67 -9.70 -7.31
C LEU A 36 14.52 -8.58 -7.94
N LEU A 37 13.90 -7.42 -8.16
CA LEU A 37 14.62 -6.20 -8.49
C LEU A 37 14.31 -5.12 -7.47
N ILE A 38 15.36 -4.57 -6.85
CA ILE A 38 15.24 -3.50 -5.86
C ILE A 38 15.64 -2.17 -6.51
N LEU A 39 14.72 -1.20 -6.49
CA LEU A 39 14.97 0.18 -6.88
C LEU A 39 15.17 1.03 -5.64
N SER A 40 16.42 1.40 -5.40
CA SER A 40 16.84 2.30 -4.33
C SER A 40 17.46 3.58 -4.91
N PRO A 41 17.57 4.66 -4.12
CA PRO A 41 18.14 5.92 -4.60
C PRO A 41 19.60 5.78 -5.07
N GLU A 42 19.89 6.30 -6.27
CA GLU A 42 21.26 6.53 -6.73
C GLU A 42 21.62 7.98 -6.37
N GLY A 43 22.29 8.16 -5.23
CA GLY A 43 22.52 9.48 -4.64
C GLY A 43 21.29 9.96 -3.86
N ARG A 44 20.63 11.04 -4.32
CA ARG A 44 19.49 11.65 -3.60
C ARG A 44 18.13 11.10 -4.00
N THR A 45 18.00 10.50 -5.18
CA THR A 45 16.71 10.16 -5.79
C THR A 45 16.76 8.83 -6.54
N ILE A 46 15.60 8.20 -6.70
CA ILE A 46 15.38 7.14 -7.69
C ILE A 46 15.06 7.83 -9.02
N GLY A 47 16.03 7.79 -9.93
CA GLY A 47 15.94 8.45 -11.24
C GLY A 47 15.16 7.65 -12.29
N ILE A 48 14.71 8.33 -13.35
CA ILE A 48 13.99 7.71 -14.47
C ILE A 48 14.79 6.57 -15.13
N GLY A 49 16.12 6.66 -15.16
CA GLY A 49 16.98 5.60 -15.71
C GLY A 49 16.80 4.26 -14.98
N ALA A 50 16.78 4.28 -13.64
CA ALA A 50 16.56 3.09 -12.83
C ALA A 50 15.16 2.48 -13.08
N VAL A 51 14.12 3.31 -13.12
CA VAL A 51 12.75 2.86 -13.44
C VAL A 51 12.66 2.27 -14.84
N ARG A 52 13.27 2.89 -15.86
CA ARG A 52 13.26 2.35 -17.23
C ARG A 52 13.95 1.00 -17.33
N ARG A 53 15.06 0.80 -16.60
CA ARG A 53 15.71 -0.51 -16.51
C ARG A 53 14.81 -1.54 -15.85
N ALA A 54 14.09 -1.15 -14.80
CA ALA A 54 13.11 -2.02 -14.13
C ALA A 54 11.98 -2.45 -15.06
N ILE A 55 11.40 -1.50 -15.80
CA ILE A 55 10.34 -1.77 -16.78
C ILE A 55 10.85 -2.68 -17.90
N ALA A 56 12.09 -2.51 -18.35
CA ALA A 56 12.67 -3.40 -19.36
C ALA A 56 12.87 -4.83 -18.81
N TRP A 57 13.41 -4.95 -17.60
CA TRP A 57 13.59 -6.24 -16.91
C TRP A 57 12.26 -6.95 -16.63
N SER A 58 11.19 -6.20 -16.37
CA SER A 58 9.87 -6.74 -16.06
C SER A 58 9.10 -7.27 -17.26
N ARG A 59 9.61 -7.09 -18.50
CA ARG A 59 9.02 -7.64 -19.73
C ARG A 59 9.21 -9.15 -19.87
N TYR A 60 10.22 -9.69 -19.19
CA TYR A 60 10.54 -11.10 -19.23
C TYR A 60 9.86 -11.82 -18.08
N ALA A 61 9.39 -13.04 -18.37
CA ALA A 61 8.76 -13.92 -17.38
C ALA A 61 9.72 -14.25 -16.21
N PRO A 62 9.17 -14.66 -15.04
CA PRO A 62 9.98 -15.17 -13.94
C PRO A 62 10.89 -16.32 -14.36
N VAL A 63 12.06 -16.40 -13.73
CA VAL A 63 13.08 -17.43 -13.98
C VAL A 63 12.87 -18.64 -13.07
N ARG A 64 12.53 -18.42 -11.80
CA ARG A 64 12.46 -19.44 -10.75
C ARG A 64 11.13 -19.41 -10.00
N ALA A 65 10.71 -18.25 -9.52
CA ALA A 65 9.50 -18.07 -8.73
C ALA A 65 8.26 -18.01 -9.65
N PRO A 66 7.04 -18.22 -9.13
CA PRO A 66 5.80 -18.04 -9.92
C PRO A 66 5.55 -16.57 -10.31
N VAL A 67 6.23 -15.62 -9.67
CA VAL A 67 6.11 -14.18 -9.89
C VAL A 67 7.48 -13.51 -9.86
N LYS A 68 7.59 -12.31 -10.46
CA LYS A 68 8.70 -11.37 -10.29
C LYS A 68 8.26 -10.21 -9.42
N VAL A 69 9.14 -9.69 -8.60
CA VAL A 69 8.85 -8.56 -7.72
C VAL A 69 9.79 -7.39 -8.05
N VAL A 70 9.21 -6.22 -8.27
CA VAL A 70 9.94 -4.95 -8.25
C VAL A 70 9.65 -4.27 -6.92
N LEU A 71 10.66 -4.22 -6.05
CA LEU A 71 10.63 -3.54 -4.77
C LEU A 71 11.16 -2.11 -4.96
N VAL A 72 10.31 -1.10 -4.76
CA VAL A 72 10.68 0.31 -4.96
C VAL A 72 10.65 1.05 -3.63
N GLY A 73 11.76 1.63 -3.21
CA GLY A 73 11.70 2.56 -2.11
C GLY A 73 13.04 3.13 -1.62
N PRO A 74 12.98 4.20 -0.79
CA PRO A 74 11.75 4.86 -0.34
C PRO A 74 11.02 5.60 -1.47
N ALA A 75 9.68 5.49 -1.54
CA ALA A 75 8.87 5.97 -2.65
C ALA A 75 8.85 7.50 -2.75
N GLU A 76 9.02 8.21 -1.63
CA GLU A 76 9.23 9.66 -1.54
C GLU A 76 10.55 10.12 -2.18
N LYS A 77 11.46 9.19 -2.53
CA LYS A 77 12.69 9.46 -3.26
C LYS A 77 12.54 9.29 -4.77
N LEU A 78 11.38 8.87 -5.29
CA LEU A 78 11.13 8.88 -6.73
C LEU A 78 11.21 10.32 -7.26
N SER A 79 12.07 10.54 -8.24
CA SER A 79 11.99 11.77 -9.04
C SER A 79 10.63 11.85 -9.74
N PRO A 80 10.10 13.06 -9.99
CA PRO A 80 8.84 13.23 -10.71
C PRO A 80 8.82 12.47 -12.05
N GLU A 81 9.92 12.50 -12.79
CA GLU A 81 10.06 11.81 -14.08
C GLU A 81 10.06 10.29 -13.93
N ALA A 82 10.68 9.77 -12.86
CA ALA A 82 10.66 8.34 -12.54
C ALA A 82 9.25 7.86 -12.17
N ALA A 83 8.53 8.64 -11.34
CA ALA A 83 7.16 8.34 -10.96
C ALA A 83 6.23 8.32 -12.17
N SER A 84 6.30 9.33 -13.04
CA SER A 84 5.53 9.38 -14.29
C SER A 84 5.83 8.18 -15.21
N ALA A 85 7.10 7.79 -15.34
CA ALA A 85 7.49 6.64 -16.14
C ALA A 85 6.95 5.30 -15.58
N LEU A 86 6.75 5.21 -14.27
CA LEU A 86 6.27 4.01 -13.58
C LEU A 86 4.75 3.79 -13.72
N LEU A 87 3.97 4.86 -13.93
CA LEU A 87 2.50 4.83 -13.87
C LEU A 87 1.86 3.74 -14.73
N LYS A 88 2.28 3.65 -16.01
CA LYS A 88 1.71 2.65 -16.94
C LYS A 88 1.98 1.22 -16.45
N SER A 89 3.16 0.96 -15.91
CA SER A 89 3.50 -0.37 -15.40
C SER A 89 2.76 -0.71 -14.11
N LEU A 90 2.39 0.28 -13.28
CA LEU A 90 1.56 0.05 -12.10
C LEU A 90 0.11 -0.34 -12.47
N GLU A 91 -0.42 0.23 -13.55
CA GLU A 91 -1.79 -0.06 -14.02
C GLU A 91 -1.87 -1.34 -14.86
N GLU A 92 -0.95 -1.50 -15.81
CA GLU A 92 -0.98 -2.54 -16.84
C GLU A 92 0.16 -3.55 -16.62
N SER A 93 0.30 -4.05 -15.39
CA SER A 93 1.33 -5.04 -15.07
C SER A 93 0.97 -6.44 -15.58
N PRO A 94 1.94 -7.19 -16.17
CA PRO A 94 1.74 -8.60 -16.49
C PRO A 94 1.28 -9.42 -15.28
N PRO A 95 0.48 -10.49 -15.44
CA PRO A 95 -0.07 -11.26 -14.31
C PRO A 95 0.99 -11.83 -13.35
N TYR A 96 2.23 -11.98 -13.80
CA TYR A 96 3.36 -12.47 -13.01
C TYR A 96 4.19 -11.37 -12.34
N LEU A 97 3.97 -10.09 -12.64
CA LEU A 97 4.80 -8.98 -12.15
C LEU A 97 4.16 -8.31 -10.94
N ARG A 98 4.78 -8.34 -9.77
CA ARG A 98 4.30 -7.67 -8.56
C ARG A 98 5.10 -6.41 -8.31
N PHE A 99 4.42 -5.30 -8.06
CA PHE A 99 5.04 -4.07 -7.54
C PHE A 99 4.82 -3.99 -6.04
N VAL A 100 5.91 -3.82 -5.30
CA VAL A 100 5.89 -3.55 -3.88
C VAL A 100 6.64 -2.24 -3.67
N LEU A 101 5.98 -1.25 -3.11
CA LEU A 101 6.54 0.05 -2.79
C LEU A 101 6.56 0.22 -1.28
N PHE A 102 7.47 1.05 -0.78
CA PHE A 102 7.43 1.49 0.62
C PHE A 102 7.83 2.94 0.76
N GLY A 103 7.29 3.62 1.75
CA GLY A 103 7.68 4.97 2.14
C GLY A 103 7.32 5.25 3.59
N ARG A 104 7.92 6.29 4.18
CA ARG A 104 7.63 6.63 5.58
C ARG A 104 6.33 7.41 5.71
N ASP A 105 6.21 8.49 4.94
CA ASP A 105 5.11 9.43 5.00
C ASP A 105 4.28 9.34 3.73
N ARG A 106 2.97 9.13 3.89
CA ARG A 106 1.99 9.06 2.80
C ARG A 106 2.02 10.31 1.93
N ASP A 107 2.16 11.49 2.53
CA ASP A 107 2.01 12.78 1.85
C ASP A 107 3.32 13.25 1.20
N ALA A 108 4.45 12.63 1.57
CA ALA A 108 5.70 12.77 0.85
C ALA A 108 5.73 11.95 -0.47
N ILE A 109 4.76 11.06 -0.70
CA ILE A 109 4.69 10.23 -1.90
C ILE A 109 3.84 10.92 -2.97
N ILE A 110 4.35 10.88 -4.21
CA ILE A 110 3.69 11.47 -5.38
C ILE A 110 2.24 10.92 -5.50
N PRO A 111 1.21 11.78 -5.50
CA PRO A 111 -0.19 11.36 -5.44
C PRO A 111 -0.62 10.38 -6.54
N THR A 112 -0.08 10.54 -7.75
CA THR A 112 -0.42 9.68 -8.91
C THR A 112 0.14 8.26 -8.78
N VAL A 113 1.26 8.07 -8.08
CA VAL A 113 1.77 6.74 -7.73
C VAL A 113 0.88 6.15 -6.65
N ARG A 114 0.64 6.91 -5.57
CA ARG A 114 -0.19 6.49 -4.44
C ARG A 114 -1.60 6.04 -4.86
N SER A 115 -2.24 6.74 -5.80
CA SER A 115 -3.59 6.40 -6.26
C SER A 115 -3.69 5.07 -7.01
N ARG A 116 -2.56 4.50 -7.43
CA ARG A 116 -2.48 3.20 -8.15
C ARG A 116 -2.00 2.07 -7.25
N CYS A 117 -1.75 2.36 -5.98
CA CYS A 117 -1.33 1.37 -5.00
C CYS A 117 -2.43 1.13 -3.98
N ARG A 118 -2.56 -0.12 -3.54
CA ARG A 118 -3.26 -0.42 -2.29
C ARG A 118 -2.31 -0.15 -1.13
N THR A 119 -2.73 0.73 -0.24
CA THR A 119 -1.94 1.07 0.94
C THR A 119 -1.99 -0.07 1.96
N VAL A 120 -0.85 -0.37 2.56
CA VAL A 120 -0.70 -1.31 3.68
C VAL A 120 0.10 -0.60 4.77
N TRP A 121 -0.49 -0.40 5.92
CA TRP A 121 0.20 0.26 7.03
C TRP A 121 0.90 -0.77 7.92
N THR A 122 2.06 -0.39 8.44
CA THR A 122 2.81 -1.24 9.37
C THR A 122 2.03 -1.50 10.65
N ALA A 123 2.31 -2.63 11.31
CA ALA A 123 1.66 -2.97 12.59
C ALA A 123 1.79 -1.85 13.62
N GLU A 124 2.98 -1.26 13.77
CA GLU A 124 3.26 -0.15 14.70
C GLU A 124 2.30 1.04 14.50
N GLU A 125 2.09 1.45 13.25
CA GLU A 125 1.16 2.53 12.91
C GLU A 125 -0.29 2.13 13.22
N ARG A 126 -0.66 0.89 12.89
CA ARG A 126 -2.00 0.34 13.20
C ARG A 126 -2.28 0.32 14.70
N ASP A 127 -1.30 -0.09 15.49
CA ASP A 127 -1.40 -0.15 16.95
C ASP A 127 -1.51 1.26 17.54
N SER A 128 -0.74 2.22 17.02
CA SER A 128 -0.85 3.62 17.45
C SER A 128 -2.26 4.20 17.23
N TRP A 129 -2.92 3.88 16.12
CA TRP A 129 -4.31 4.32 15.90
C TRP A 129 -5.31 3.57 16.77
N ALA A 130 -5.13 2.27 16.99
CA ALA A 130 -5.95 1.53 17.96
C ALA A 130 -5.89 2.21 19.33
N GLU A 131 -4.70 2.57 19.81
CA GLU A 131 -4.51 3.30 21.06
C GLU A 131 -5.19 4.67 21.05
N ALA A 132 -5.07 5.43 19.96
CA ALA A 132 -5.72 6.72 19.83
C ALA A 132 -7.25 6.63 19.85
N LEU A 133 -7.84 5.62 19.18
CA LEU A 133 -9.29 5.37 19.22
C LEU A 133 -9.74 4.97 20.63
N ARG A 134 -9.02 4.08 21.32
CA ARG A 134 -9.31 3.74 22.73
C ARG A 134 -9.25 4.98 23.62
N GLY A 135 -8.25 5.84 23.41
CA GLY A 135 -8.12 7.11 24.14
C GLY A 135 -9.31 8.06 23.94
N ASN A 136 -9.99 7.97 22.80
CA ASN A 136 -11.22 8.70 22.49
C ASN A 136 -12.51 7.96 22.94
N GLY A 137 -12.36 6.84 23.66
CA GLY A 137 -13.44 6.12 24.31
C GLY A 137 -14.06 4.98 23.51
N TYR A 138 -13.61 4.69 22.28
CA TYR A 138 -14.14 3.60 21.47
C TYR A 138 -13.92 2.23 22.13
N SER A 139 -14.89 1.33 22.02
CA SER A 139 -14.79 -0.06 22.48
C SER A 139 -13.85 -0.88 21.59
N GLU A 140 -13.37 -2.04 22.07
CA GLU A 140 -12.51 -2.92 21.23
C GLU A 140 -13.22 -3.39 19.95
N GLU A 141 -14.54 -3.58 20.00
CA GLU A 141 -15.34 -3.94 18.84
C GLU A 141 -15.39 -2.79 17.82
N GLU A 142 -15.63 -1.56 18.29
CA GLU A 142 -15.62 -0.36 17.43
C GLU A 142 -14.23 -0.10 16.84
N VAL A 143 -13.16 -0.29 17.63
CA VAL A 143 -11.77 -0.17 17.16
C VAL A 143 -11.48 -1.19 16.06
N GLY A 144 -11.86 -2.45 16.27
CA GLY A 144 -11.71 -3.51 15.28
C GLY A 144 -12.44 -3.18 13.98
N PHE A 145 -13.71 -2.78 14.09
CA PHE A 145 -14.53 -2.37 12.96
C PHE A 145 -13.92 -1.19 12.18
N LEU A 146 -13.53 -0.12 12.88
CA LEU A 146 -12.95 1.08 12.25
C LEU A 146 -11.63 0.77 11.54
N LEU A 147 -10.73 0.01 12.18
CA LEU A 147 -9.44 -0.35 11.58
C LEU A 147 -9.58 -1.26 10.36
N GLU A 148 -10.61 -2.10 10.32
CA GLU A 148 -10.93 -2.89 9.13
C GLU A 148 -11.52 -2.01 8.02
N LEU A 149 -12.44 -1.11 8.37
CA LEU A 149 -13.13 -0.22 7.43
C LEU A 149 -12.18 0.75 6.70
N VAL A 150 -11.19 1.29 7.42
CA VAL A 150 -10.27 2.33 6.91
C VAL A 150 -8.89 1.78 6.55
N ALA A 151 -8.70 0.47 6.52
CA ALA A 151 -7.38 -0.17 6.44
C ALA A 151 -6.47 0.39 5.32
N ASP A 152 -7.03 0.85 4.20
CA ASP A 152 -6.32 1.47 3.08
C ASP A 152 -6.52 3.00 2.94
N ARG A 153 -7.40 3.58 3.76
CA ARG A 153 -7.86 5.00 3.70
C ARG A 153 -7.74 5.71 5.04
N LEU A 154 -6.65 5.45 5.75
CA LEU A 154 -6.41 5.96 7.10
C LEU A 154 -6.51 7.48 7.33
N PRO A 155 -6.24 8.38 6.37
CA PRO A 155 -6.57 9.80 6.55
C PRO A 155 -8.07 10.05 6.83
N GLU A 156 -8.95 9.12 6.46
CA GLU A 156 -10.38 9.16 6.75
C GLU A 156 -10.70 8.80 8.21
N LEU A 157 -9.72 8.37 9.02
CA LEU A 157 -9.89 8.22 10.49
C LEU A 157 -9.95 9.56 11.22
N GLY A 158 -9.48 10.66 10.62
CA GLY A 158 -9.40 11.97 11.28
C GLY A 158 -10.66 12.38 12.06
N PRO A 159 -11.87 12.26 11.50
CA PRO A 159 -13.12 12.56 12.22
C PRO A 159 -13.35 11.73 13.49
N PHE A 160 -12.92 10.46 13.51
CA PHE A 160 -13.08 9.55 14.67
C PHE A 160 -12.03 9.79 15.75
N LEU A 161 -10.93 10.46 15.43
CA LEU A 161 -9.87 10.81 16.39
C LEU A 161 -10.13 12.15 17.10
N GLY A 162 -11.08 12.96 16.61
CA GLY A 162 -11.40 14.28 17.16
C GLY A 162 -12.60 14.27 18.12
N GLU A 163 -13.72 13.67 17.70
CA GLU A 163 -14.93 13.54 18.50
C GLU A 163 -15.45 12.10 18.42
N ARG A 164 -15.85 11.55 19.58
CA ARG A 164 -16.41 10.20 19.62
C ARG A 164 -17.73 10.15 18.85
N ARG A 165 -17.74 9.36 17.79
CA ARG A 165 -18.93 8.95 17.03
C ARG A 165 -19.49 7.61 17.50
N ARG A 166 -20.61 7.16 16.93
CA ARG A 166 -21.21 5.83 17.16
C ARG A 166 -21.23 5.01 15.86
N PRO A 167 -20.08 4.50 15.39
CA PRO A 167 -19.95 3.97 14.04
C PRO A 167 -20.86 2.77 13.74
N LEU A 168 -21.12 1.92 14.75
CA LEU A 168 -21.99 0.75 14.58
C LEU A 168 -23.46 1.17 14.46
N GLU A 169 -23.95 2.07 15.31
CA GLU A 169 -25.32 2.61 15.24
C GLU A 169 -25.53 3.37 13.91
N GLU A 170 -24.60 4.25 13.53
CA GLU A 170 -24.63 4.99 12.26
C GLU A 170 -24.64 4.04 11.04
N TRP A 171 -23.91 2.92 11.12
CA TRP A 171 -23.90 1.90 10.07
C TRP A 171 -25.22 1.14 9.98
N GLU A 172 -25.79 0.73 11.11
CA GLU A 172 -27.09 0.05 11.16
C GLU A 172 -28.22 0.92 10.60
N GLU A 173 -28.23 2.21 10.95
CA GLU A 173 -29.17 3.20 10.41
C GLU A 173 -29.03 3.33 8.89
N ALA A 174 -27.79 3.47 8.38
CA ALA A 174 -27.55 3.59 6.94
C ALA A 174 -27.99 2.34 6.17
N VAL A 175 -27.76 1.14 6.72
CA VAL A 175 -28.21 -0.13 6.13
C VAL A 175 -29.74 -0.20 6.14
N ALA A 176 -30.39 0.22 7.22
CA ALA A 176 -31.85 0.27 7.31
C ALA A 176 -32.44 1.23 6.27
N GLU A 177 -31.90 2.45 6.12
CA GLU A 177 -32.32 3.41 5.09
C GLU A 177 -32.15 2.83 3.67
N MET A 178 -31.00 2.23 3.38
CA MET A 178 -30.73 1.63 2.07
C MET A 178 -31.71 0.50 1.74
N SER A 179 -32.15 -0.27 2.73
CA SER A 179 -33.16 -1.33 2.56
C SER A 179 -34.56 -0.80 2.21
N THR A 180 -34.84 0.48 2.49
CA THR A 180 -36.12 1.14 2.17
C THR A 180 -36.13 1.86 0.82
N LEU A 181 -34.96 2.06 0.20
CA LEU A 181 -34.83 2.64 -1.13
C LEU A 181 -35.11 1.57 -2.21
N SER A 182 -36.36 1.54 -2.68
CA SER A 182 -36.75 0.81 -3.89
C SER A 182 -36.21 1.53 -5.12
N TRP A 183 -35.32 0.87 -5.87
CA TRP A 183 -34.86 1.33 -7.18
C TRP A 183 -35.91 0.96 -8.23
N GLU A 184 -36.85 1.86 -8.50
CA GLU A 184 -37.71 1.79 -9.71
C GLU A 184 -36.93 2.11 -10.99
#